data_AF-A0A7J7XK35-F1
#
_entry.id   AF-A0A7J7XK35-F1
#
_cell.length_a   1.000
_cell.length_b   1.000
_cell.length_c   1.000
_cell.angle_alpha   90.00
_cell.angle_beta   90.00
_cell.angle_gamma   90.00
#
_symmetry.space_group_name_H-M   'P 1'
#
loop_
_entity.id
_entity.type
_entity.pdbx_description
1 polymer ?
#
loop_
_entity_poly.entity_id
_entity_poly.type
_entity_poly.pdbx_seq_one_letter_code
_entity_poly.pdbx_strand_id
1 'polypeptide(L)'
;MVLIGRMSAQVPMNMTITGCMMTFYRTTPAVLFWQWINQSFNAVVNYTNRSGDAPLTVSELGTAYVSATTGAVATALGLNALTKHVSPLIGRFVPFAAVAAANCINIPLMRQRELKVGIPVTDENGTRLGESAQAAQQAIAQVVVSRILMAAPGMAIPPFIMNTLEKKAFLKRFPWMSAPIQVGLVGFCLVFATPLCCALFPQKSSMSVTSLEPELQAKLRESHPELRRVYFNKGL
;
A
#
# COMPACT_ATOMS: atom_id res chain seq x y z
N MET A 1 -24.06 5.27 -10.80
CA MET A 1 -22.90 4.51 -10.27
C MET A 1 -21.65 5.36 -10.40
N VAL A 2 -20.84 5.47 -9.33
CA VAL A 2 -19.71 6.41 -9.25
C VAL A 2 -18.53 5.90 -10.10
N LEU A 3 -18.26 6.57 -11.23
CA LEU A 3 -17.19 6.21 -12.19
C LEU A 3 -15.79 6.17 -11.55
N ILE A 4 -15.56 7.02 -10.53
CA ILE A 4 -14.32 7.19 -9.77
C ILE A 4 -13.97 5.94 -8.93
N GLY A 5 -14.95 5.07 -8.65
CA GLY A 5 -14.76 3.87 -7.84
C GLY A 5 -14.25 2.64 -8.60
N ARG A 6 -14.23 2.63 -9.94
CA ARG A 6 -13.80 1.43 -10.69
C ARG A 6 -12.28 1.23 -10.55
N MET A 7 -11.82 -0.03 -10.47
CA MET A 7 -10.39 -0.38 -10.53
C MET A 7 -9.63 0.31 -11.68
N SER A 8 -10.31 0.59 -12.81
CA SER A 8 -9.74 1.35 -13.94
C SER A 8 -9.43 2.82 -13.64
N ALA A 9 -10.10 3.43 -12.66
CA ALA A 9 -9.86 4.81 -12.22
C ALA A 9 -8.75 4.88 -11.15
N GLN A 10 -8.39 3.76 -10.52
CA GLN A 10 -7.40 3.71 -9.44
C GLN A 10 -6.02 4.17 -9.89
N VAL A 11 -5.59 3.72 -11.07
CA VAL A 11 -4.28 4.08 -11.64
C VAL A 11 -4.20 5.57 -12.01
N PRO A 12 -5.10 6.14 -12.84
CA PRO A 12 -5.00 7.55 -13.23
C PRO A 12 -5.21 8.52 -12.05
N MET A 13 -6.08 8.17 -11.10
CA MET A 13 -6.31 9.00 -9.91
C MET A 13 -5.14 8.93 -8.93
N ASN A 14 -4.61 7.74 -8.61
CA ASN A 14 -3.44 7.64 -7.73
C ASN A 14 -2.19 8.28 -8.35
N MET A 15 -2.02 8.17 -9.67
CA MET A 15 -0.94 8.84 -10.40
C MET A 15 -1.06 10.37 -10.29
N THR A 16 -2.27 10.91 -10.45
CA THR A 16 -2.54 12.36 -10.34
C THR A 16 -2.37 12.84 -8.89
N ILE A 17 -2.98 12.17 -7.93
CA ILE A 17 -2.91 12.52 -6.50
C ILE A 17 -1.47 12.44 -6.01
N THR A 18 -0.74 11.37 -6.35
CA THR A 18 0.66 11.20 -5.93
C THR A 18 1.57 12.23 -6.59
N GLY A 19 1.41 12.49 -7.89
CA GLY A 19 2.21 13.50 -8.59
C GLY A 19 1.97 14.92 -8.04
N CYS A 20 0.70 15.27 -7.79
CA CYS A 20 0.35 16.54 -7.15
C CYS A 20 0.85 16.61 -5.70
N MET A 21 0.75 15.50 -4.96
CA MET A 21 1.29 15.40 -3.60
C MET A 21 2.79 15.68 -3.63
N MET A 22 3.58 15.04 -4.50
CA MET A 22 5.03 15.26 -4.61
C MET A 22 5.40 16.68 -5.07
N THR A 23 4.58 17.31 -5.93
CA THR A 23 4.85 18.68 -6.41
C THR A 23 4.51 19.74 -5.37
N PHE A 24 3.34 19.61 -4.72
CA PHE A 24 2.75 20.63 -3.87
C PHE A 24 2.90 20.35 -2.36
N TYR A 25 3.68 19.33 -1.95
CA TYR A 25 3.96 18.98 -0.55
C TYR A 25 4.77 20.01 0.26
N ARG A 26 4.70 21.30 -0.06
CA ARG A 26 5.59 22.31 0.53
C ARG A 26 5.04 22.96 1.80
N THR A 27 3.72 22.92 2.01
CA THR A 27 3.07 23.60 3.13
C THR A 27 2.17 22.64 3.90
N THR A 28 2.06 22.84 5.23
CA THR A 28 1.19 22.04 6.11
C THR A 28 -0.26 21.96 5.62
N PRO A 29 -0.91 23.04 5.16
CA PRO A 29 -2.26 22.95 4.60
C PRO A 29 -2.33 22.10 3.33
N ALA A 30 -1.32 22.18 2.46
CA ALA A 30 -1.26 21.36 1.25
C ALA A 30 -1.07 19.87 1.60
N VAL A 31 -0.25 19.55 2.61
CA VAL A 31 -0.09 18.18 3.12
C VAL A 31 -1.42 17.62 3.61
N LEU A 32 -2.14 18.36 4.44
CA LEU A 32 -3.45 17.95 4.96
C LEU A 32 -4.44 17.72 3.83
N PHE A 33 -4.52 18.65 2.88
CA PHE A 33 -5.41 18.58 1.74
C PHE A 33 -5.14 17.37 0.84
N TRP A 34 -3.88 17.15 0.45
CA TRP A 34 -3.53 16.03 -0.43
C TRP A 34 -3.66 14.67 0.25
N GLN A 35 -3.34 14.56 1.55
CA GLN A 35 -3.57 13.33 2.30
C GLN A 35 -5.06 13.03 2.47
N TRP A 36 -5.87 14.05 2.72
CA TRP A 36 -7.32 13.92 2.80
C TRP A 36 -7.91 13.43 1.47
N ILE A 37 -7.50 14.02 0.33
CA ILE A 37 -7.92 13.56 -1.01
C ILE A 37 -7.49 12.11 -1.25
N ASN A 38 -6.25 11.77 -0.94
CA ASN A 38 -5.71 10.42 -1.15
C ASN A 38 -6.51 9.37 -0.38
N GLN A 39 -6.77 9.61 0.90
CA GLN A 39 -7.52 8.66 1.72
C GLN A 39 -9.00 8.63 1.38
N SER A 40 -9.59 9.76 0.97
CA SER A 40 -10.98 9.81 0.52
C SER A 40 -11.17 8.97 -0.74
N PHE A 41 -10.22 9.06 -1.66
CA PHE A 41 -10.21 8.23 -2.86
C PHE A 41 -10.06 6.74 -2.52
N ASN A 42 -9.11 6.38 -1.65
CA ASN A 42 -8.93 4.99 -1.21
C ASN A 42 -10.20 4.44 -0.52
N ALA A 43 -10.89 5.25 0.30
CA ALA A 43 -12.13 4.85 0.93
C ALA A 43 -13.26 4.61 -0.09
N VAL A 44 -13.39 5.47 -1.10
CA VAL A 44 -14.37 5.29 -2.19
C VAL A 44 -14.07 4.05 -3.00
N VAL A 45 -12.80 3.80 -3.36
CA VAL A 45 -12.37 2.59 -4.08
C VAL A 45 -12.65 1.33 -3.27
N ASN A 46 -12.35 1.33 -1.97
CA ASN A 46 -12.63 0.21 -1.08
C ASN A 46 -14.13 -0.05 -0.91
N TYR A 47 -14.95 1.01 -0.82
CA TYR A 47 -16.40 0.89 -0.73
C TYR A 47 -17.02 0.35 -2.03
N THR A 48 -16.53 0.81 -3.19
CA THR A 48 -17.09 0.50 -4.50
C THR A 48 -16.61 -0.83 -5.09
N ASN A 49 -15.41 -1.30 -4.75
CA ASN A 49 -14.87 -2.60 -5.18
C ASN A 49 -15.05 -3.69 -4.11
N ARG A 50 -16.08 -3.62 -3.26
CA ARG A 50 -16.39 -4.72 -2.34
C ARG A 50 -16.76 -5.97 -3.18
N SER A 51 -15.85 -6.93 -3.26
CA SER A 51 -16.02 -8.14 -4.08
C SER A 51 -15.94 -9.45 -3.27
N GLY A 52 -15.77 -9.38 -1.94
CA GLY A 52 -15.71 -10.56 -1.08
C GLY A 52 -17.02 -10.86 -0.36
N ASP A 53 -17.28 -12.15 -0.09
CA ASP A 53 -18.40 -12.67 0.72
C ASP A 53 -18.43 -12.16 2.17
N ALA A 54 -17.38 -11.48 2.62
CA ALA A 54 -17.30 -10.82 3.91
C ALA A 54 -17.66 -9.33 3.76
N PRO A 55 -18.80 -8.87 4.32
CA PRO A 55 -19.17 -7.45 4.26
C PRO A 55 -18.16 -6.63 5.07
N LEU A 56 -17.41 -5.75 4.40
CA LEU A 56 -16.73 -4.62 5.04
C LEU A 56 -17.80 -3.73 5.66
N THR A 57 -17.81 -3.60 6.98
CA THR A 57 -18.76 -2.72 7.65
C THR A 57 -18.36 -1.25 7.43
N VAL A 58 -19.35 -0.36 7.38
CA VAL A 58 -19.08 1.09 7.24
C VAL A 58 -18.22 1.61 8.39
N SER A 59 -18.36 1.01 9.58
CA SER A 59 -17.52 1.29 10.75
C SER A 59 -16.05 0.96 10.48
N GLU A 60 -15.75 -0.22 9.93
CA GLU A 60 -14.39 -0.64 9.60
C GLU A 60 -13.73 0.24 8.54
N LEU A 61 -14.49 0.60 7.50
CA LEU A 61 -14.03 1.55 6.48
C LEU A 61 -13.73 2.93 7.10
N GLY A 62 -14.60 3.40 7.99
CA GLY A 62 -14.43 4.65 8.72
C GLY A 62 -13.20 4.64 9.64
N THR A 63 -13.01 3.56 10.40
CA THR A 63 -11.82 3.38 11.25
C THR A 63 -10.55 3.33 10.40
N ALA A 64 -10.52 2.52 9.33
CA ALA A 64 -9.37 2.45 8.43
C ALA A 64 -9.05 3.83 7.82
N TYR A 65 -10.07 4.56 7.36
CA TYR A 65 -9.91 5.90 6.80
C TYR A 65 -9.36 6.90 7.84
N VAL A 66 -9.95 6.99 9.03
CA VAL A 66 -9.52 7.94 10.07
C VAL A 66 -8.12 7.62 10.57
N SER A 67 -7.83 6.33 10.83
CA SER A 67 -6.52 5.89 11.31
C SER A 67 -5.44 6.08 10.25
N ALA A 68 -5.71 5.75 8.99
CA ALA A 68 -4.74 5.92 7.91
C ALA A 68 -4.51 7.40 7.59
N THR A 69 -5.55 8.24 7.64
CA THR A 69 -5.42 9.70 7.46
C THR A 69 -4.60 10.31 8.60
N THR A 70 -4.95 9.97 9.85
CA THR A 70 -4.22 10.46 11.04
C THR A 70 -2.77 10.02 11.01
N GLY A 71 -2.49 8.75 10.71
CA GLY A 71 -1.12 8.24 10.63
C GLY A 71 -0.30 8.87 9.51
N ALA A 72 -0.89 9.03 8.32
CA ALA A 72 -0.24 9.67 7.19
C ALA A 72 0.09 11.15 7.47
N VAL A 73 -0.86 11.89 8.05
CA VAL A 73 -0.70 13.30 8.42
C VAL A 73 0.32 13.44 9.55
N ALA A 74 0.21 12.65 10.62
CA ALA A 74 1.14 12.70 11.74
C ALA A 74 2.58 12.43 11.30
N THR A 75 2.78 11.40 10.46
CA THR A 75 4.09 11.08 9.89
C THR A 75 4.61 12.22 9.02
N ALA A 76 3.76 12.76 8.14
CA ALA A 76 4.14 13.84 7.25
C ALA A 76 4.53 15.12 8.00
N LEU A 77 3.74 15.53 8.99
CA LEU A 77 4.00 16.74 9.77
C LEU A 77 5.18 16.56 10.70
N GLY A 78 5.30 15.39 11.34
CA GLY A 78 6.44 15.05 12.20
C GLY A 78 7.76 15.07 11.42
N LEU A 79 7.80 14.39 10.28
CA LEU A 79 9.00 14.39 9.43
C LEU A 79 9.26 15.76 8.80
N ASN A 80 8.23 16.49 8.36
CA ASN A 80 8.42 17.85 7.86
C ASN A 80 9.02 18.78 8.93
N ALA A 81 8.59 18.68 10.19
CA ALA A 81 9.17 19.44 11.29
C ALA A 81 10.65 19.10 11.51
N LEU A 82 11.01 17.80 11.47
CA LEU A 82 12.40 17.35 11.58
C LEU A 82 13.25 17.79 10.39
N THR A 83 12.67 17.82 9.18
CA THR A 83 13.39 18.22 7.96
C THR A 83 13.80 19.69 7.91
N LYS A 84 13.20 20.55 8.74
CA LYS A 84 13.66 21.94 8.91
C LYS A 84 15.07 22.04 9.52
N HIS A 85 15.53 20.98 10.19
CA HIS A 85 16.83 20.92 10.86
C HIS A 85 17.83 20.00 10.14
N VAL A 86 17.48 19.45 8.98
CA VAL A 86 18.36 18.56 8.20
C VAL A 86 18.36 18.93 6.71
N SER A 87 19.18 18.24 5.90
CA SER A 87 19.33 18.52 4.47
C SER A 87 17.98 18.50 3.72
N PRO A 88 17.72 19.46 2.80
CA PRO A 88 16.53 19.50 1.95
C PRO A 88 16.27 18.23 1.14
N LEU A 89 17.28 17.37 0.96
CA LEU A 89 17.15 16.04 0.36
C LEU A 89 16.25 15.11 1.18
N ILE A 90 16.32 15.16 2.52
CA ILE A 90 15.50 14.32 3.40
C ILE A 90 14.02 14.74 3.33
N GLY A 91 13.76 16.04 3.19
CA GLY A 91 12.41 16.59 2.98
C GLY A 91 11.68 15.98 1.77
N ARG A 92 12.42 15.55 0.75
CA ARG A 92 11.85 14.93 -0.46
C ARG A 92 11.37 13.50 -0.24
N PHE A 93 11.83 12.82 0.81
CA PHE A 93 11.38 11.47 1.18
C PHE A 93 10.19 11.47 2.15
N VAL A 94 9.77 12.64 2.66
CA VAL A 94 8.62 12.76 3.55
C VAL A 94 7.33 12.19 2.94
N PRO A 95 6.99 12.47 1.66
CA PRO A 95 5.82 11.87 1.03
C PRO A 95 5.90 10.34 0.98
N PHE A 96 7.08 9.78 0.75
CA PHE A 96 7.30 8.32 0.75
C PHE A 96 7.07 7.72 2.14
N ALA A 97 7.67 8.30 3.17
CA ALA A 97 7.50 7.83 4.54
C ALA A 97 6.03 7.93 5.00
N ALA A 98 5.34 9.01 4.63
CA ALA A 98 3.92 9.17 4.93
C ALA A 98 3.04 8.11 4.23
N VAL A 99 3.33 7.79 2.97
CA VAL A 99 2.63 6.71 2.25
C VAL A 99 2.97 5.33 2.81
N ALA A 100 4.21 5.08 3.21
CA ALA A 100 4.60 3.84 3.86
C ALA A 100 3.85 3.64 5.19
N ALA A 101 3.82 4.67 6.03
CA ALA A 101 3.06 4.66 7.28
C ALA A 101 1.56 4.44 7.04
N ALA A 102 0.99 5.09 6.02
CA ALA A 102 -0.40 4.88 5.63
C ALA A 102 -0.68 3.42 5.24
N ASN A 103 0.20 2.78 4.46
CA ASN A 103 0.05 1.38 4.06
C ASN A 103 0.17 0.42 5.26
N CYS A 104 1.09 0.70 6.19
CA CYS A 104 1.24 -0.06 7.44
C CYS A 104 0.01 0.00 8.35
N ILE A 105 -0.83 1.04 8.23
CA ILE A 105 -2.05 1.22 9.02
C ILE A 105 -3.27 0.70 8.26
N ASN A 106 -3.43 1.12 7.01
CA ASN A 106 -4.62 0.83 6.21
C ASN A 106 -4.78 -0.67 5.92
N ILE A 107 -3.71 -1.36 5.51
CA ILE A 107 -3.82 -2.77 5.10
C ILE A 107 -4.19 -3.68 6.28
N PRO A 108 -3.54 -3.61 7.46
CA PRO A 108 -3.95 -4.42 8.60
C PRO A 108 -5.34 -4.09 9.12
N LEU A 109 -5.76 -2.82 9.10
CA LEU A 109 -7.11 -2.43 9.54
C LEU A 109 -8.19 -2.95 8.59
N MET A 110 -7.99 -2.81 7.27
CA MET A 110 -8.93 -3.33 6.27
C MET A 110 -9.03 -4.86 6.32
N ARG A 111 -7.94 -5.54 6.71
CA ARG A 111 -7.86 -7.01 6.81
C ARG A 111 -7.89 -7.51 8.26
N GLN A 112 -8.41 -6.71 9.18
CA GLN A 112 -8.43 -7.07 10.61
C GLN A 112 -9.24 -8.35 10.89
N ARG A 113 -10.24 -8.65 10.07
CA ARG A 113 -11.04 -9.86 10.21
C ARG A 113 -10.22 -11.10 9.88
N GLU A 114 -9.36 -11.02 8.88
CA GLU A 114 -8.42 -12.10 8.54
C GLU A 114 -7.41 -12.34 9.67
N LEU A 115 -6.98 -11.29 10.37
CA LEU A 115 -6.12 -11.41 11.55
C LEU A 115 -6.84 -12.07 12.75
N LYS A 116 -8.17 -11.93 12.85
CA LYS A 116 -8.97 -12.49 13.95
C LYS A 116 -9.46 -13.92 13.68
N VAL A 117 -9.90 -14.18 12.45
CA VAL A 117 -10.56 -15.43 12.05
C VAL A 117 -9.59 -16.37 11.31
N GLY A 118 -8.56 -15.82 10.69
CA GLY A 118 -7.65 -16.55 9.82
C GLY A 118 -8.00 -16.45 8.34
N ILE A 119 -7.05 -16.90 7.51
CA ILE A 119 -7.24 -17.11 6.07
C ILE A 119 -7.18 -18.61 5.76
N PRO A 120 -7.82 -19.06 4.67
CA PRO A 120 -7.81 -20.46 4.30
C PRO A 120 -6.40 -20.91 3.93
N VAL A 121 -5.95 -21.97 4.60
CA VAL A 121 -4.76 -22.72 4.24
C VAL A 121 -5.14 -23.97 3.47
N THR A 122 -4.35 -24.29 2.44
CA THR A 122 -4.58 -25.38 1.49
C THR A 122 -3.37 -26.28 1.38
N ASP A 123 -3.57 -27.51 0.95
CA ASP A 123 -2.48 -28.40 0.52
C ASP A 123 -2.00 -28.05 -0.91
N GLU A 124 -1.10 -28.87 -1.47
CA GLU A 124 -0.63 -28.72 -2.85
C GLU A 124 -1.73 -28.91 -3.90
N ASN A 125 -2.71 -29.75 -3.58
CA ASN A 125 -3.85 -30.11 -4.45
C ASN A 125 -4.99 -29.08 -4.39
N GLY A 126 -4.89 -28.06 -3.52
CA GLY A 126 -5.93 -27.05 -3.32
C GLY A 126 -7.02 -27.45 -2.33
N THR A 127 -6.86 -28.57 -1.62
CA THR A 127 -7.75 -29.01 -0.55
C THR A 127 -7.64 -28.04 0.63
N ARG A 128 -8.77 -27.50 1.09
CA ARG A 128 -8.81 -26.61 2.26
C ARG A 128 -8.58 -27.40 3.54
N LEU A 129 -7.55 -27.03 4.27
CA LEU A 129 -7.10 -27.70 5.49
C LEU A 129 -7.64 -27.04 6.76
N GLY A 130 -7.93 -25.73 6.69
CA GLY A 130 -8.47 -24.94 7.79
C GLY A 130 -8.22 -23.46 7.60
N GLU A 131 -8.48 -22.68 8.65
CA GLU A 131 -8.17 -21.24 8.70
C GLU A 131 -6.98 -21.00 9.62
N SER A 132 -6.06 -20.11 9.23
CA SER A 132 -4.91 -19.72 10.04
C SER A 132 -4.75 -18.21 10.12
N ALA A 133 -4.71 -17.68 11.34
CA ALA A 133 -4.41 -16.28 11.65
C ALA A 133 -2.92 -15.98 11.50
N GLN A 134 -2.03 -16.94 11.77
CA GLN A 134 -0.59 -16.78 11.51
C GLN A 134 -0.30 -16.68 10.02
N ALA A 135 -0.97 -17.46 9.18
CA ALA A 135 -0.92 -17.31 7.74
C ALA A 135 -1.41 -15.91 7.31
N ALA A 136 -2.49 -15.41 7.92
CA ALA A 136 -3.02 -14.07 7.67
C ALA A 136 -2.01 -12.98 8.04
N GLN A 137 -1.34 -13.10 9.18
CA GLN A 137 -0.33 -12.13 9.62
C GLN A 137 0.87 -12.10 8.67
N GLN A 138 1.39 -13.25 8.26
CA GLN A 138 2.47 -13.30 7.27
C GLN A 138 2.03 -12.75 5.90
N ALA A 139 0.82 -13.11 5.45
CA ALA A 139 0.26 -12.59 4.22
C ALA A 139 0.19 -11.05 4.24
N ILE A 140 -0.44 -10.48 5.27
CA ILE A 140 -0.61 -9.03 5.42
C ILE A 140 0.74 -8.32 5.51
N ALA A 141 1.70 -8.85 6.27
CA ALA A 141 3.04 -8.27 6.36
C ALA A 141 3.74 -8.23 4.98
N GLN A 142 3.68 -9.32 4.22
CA GLN A 142 4.23 -9.36 2.86
C GLN A 142 3.50 -8.41 1.90
N VAL A 143 2.17 -8.28 2.01
CA VAL A 143 1.41 -7.31 1.21
C VAL A 143 1.81 -5.87 1.54
N VAL A 144 1.98 -5.53 2.82
CA VAL A 144 2.44 -4.20 3.25
C VAL A 144 3.81 -3.90 2.65
N VAL A 145 4.78 -4.82 2.78
CA VAL A 145 6.12 -4.66 2.22
C VAL A 145 6.07 -4.50 0.70
N SER A 146 5.30 -5.35 0.02
CA SER A 146 5.13 -5.27 -1.43
C SER A 146 4.56 -3.92 -1.86
N ARG A 147 3.55 -3.40 -1.17
CA ARG A 147 2.92 -2.10 -1.47
C ARG A 147 3.89 -0.93 -1.27
N ILE A 148 4.73 -0.98 -0.24
CA ILE A 148 5.78 0.02 -0.01
C ILE A 148 6.85 -0.04 -1.12
N LEU A 149 7.29 -1.24 -1.49
CA LEU A 149 8.28 -1.43 -2.56
C LEU A 149 7.74 -1.00 -3.93
N MET A 150 6.47 -1.22 -4.22
CA MET A 150 5.81 -0.71 -5.43
C MET A 150 5.84 0.83 -5.51
N ALA A 151 5.67 1.50 -4.37
CA ALA A 151 5.67 2.97 -4.32
C ALA A 151 7.08 3.59 -4.32
N ALA A 152 8.10 2.85 -3.88
CA ALA A 152 9.45 3.37 -3.68
C ALA A 152 10.10 3.94 -4.96
N PRO A 153 10.10 3.26 -6.13
CA PRO A 153 10.70 3.81 -7.35
C PRO A 153 10.03 5.12 -7.80
N GLY A 154 8.69 5.17 -7.74
CA GLY A 154 7.91 6.34 -8.11
C GLY A 154 8.13 7.55 -7.20
N MET A 155 8.60 7.35 -5.96
CA MET A 155 8.87 8.45 -5.04
C MET A 155 10.35 8.78 -4.89
N ALA A 156 11.25 7.85 -5.20
CA ALA A 156 12.70 8.08 -5.15
C ALA A 156 13.23 8.67 -6.47
N ILE A 157 12.85 8.10 -7.62
CA ILE A 157 13.45 8.44 -8.92
C ILE A 157 13.05 9.84 -9.41
N PRO A 158 11.75 10.23 -9.39
CA PRO A 158 11.35 11.53 -9.94
C PRO A 158 12.00 12.73 -9.25
N PRO A 159 12.17 12.80 -7.91
CA PRO A 159 12.87 13.90 -7.27
C PRO A 159 14.34 14.07 -7.71
N PHE A 160 15.06 12.98 -7.99
CA PHE A 160 16.44 13.06 -8.52
C PHE A 160 16.47 13.61 -9.95
N ILE A 161 15.56 13.15 -10.81
CA ILE A 161 15.45 13.62 -12.20
C ILE A 161 15.01 15.09 -12.21
N MET A 162 13.97 15.43 -11.45
CA MET A 162 13.45 16.80 -11.34
C MET A 162 14.51 17.77 -10.82
N ASN A 163 15.35 17.38 -9.87
CA ASN A 163 16.45 18.22 -9.39
C ASN A 163 17.44 18.61 -10.51
N THR A 164 17.63 17.72 -11.49
CA THR A 164 18.51 17.97 -12.64
C THR A 164 17.79 18.79 -13.69
N LEU A 165 16.50 18.52 -13.94
CA LEU A 165 15.70 19.24 -14.93
C LEU A 165 15.38 20.68 -14.48
N GLU A 166 15.10 20.92 -13.20
CA GLU A 166 14.80 22.25 -12.63
C GLU A 166 16.00 23.21 -12.75
N LYS A 167 17.21 22.67 -12.82
CA LYS A 167 18.44 23.46 -13.05
C LYS A 167 18.60 23.87 -14.52
N LYS A 168 17.94 23.21 -15.47
CA LYS A 168 18.00 23.52 -16.90
C LYS A 168 17.07 24.69 -17.27
N ALA A 169 17.44 25.42 -18.34
CA ALA A 169 16.69 26.57 -18.82
C ALA A 169 15.22 26.27 -19.19
N PHE A 170 14.94 25.01 -19.58
CA PHE A 170 13.61 24.57 -19.98
C PHE A 170 12.57 24.69 -18.86
N LEU A 171 12.83 24.12 -17.67
CA LEU A 171 11.90 24.21 -16.54
C LEU A 171 11.90 25.58 -15.86
N LYS A 172 12.99 26.36 -15.98
CA LYS A 172 12.99 27.78 -15.59
C LYS A 172 12.04 28.62 -16.46
N ARG A 173 11.90 28.27 -17.74
CA ARG A 173 11.00 28.93 -18.69
C ARG A 173 9.55 28.47 -18.57
N PHE A 174 9.32 27.20 -18.22
CA PHE A 174 7.98 26.61 -18.09
C PHE A 174 7.79 25.88 -16.75
N PRO A 175 7.69 26.62 -15.62
CA PRO A 175 7.58 26.02 -14.29
C PRO A 175 6.31 25.17 -14.10
N TRP A 176 5.25 25.44 -14.86
CA TRP A 176 3.99 24.69 -14.83
C TRP A 176 4.13 23.25 -15.36
N MET A 177 5.16 22.96 -16.15
CA MET A 177 5.44 21.61 -16.67
C MET A 177 6.00 20.65 -15.61
N SER A 178 6.39 21.15 -14.43
CA SER A 178 6.95 20.33 -13.36
C SER A 178 5.97 19.25 -12.87
N ALA A 179 4.68 19.59 -12.74
CA ALA A 179 3.65 18.65 -12.32
C ALA A 179 3.38 17.56 -13.38
N PRO A 180 3.13 17.89 -14.68
CA PRO A 180 3.01 16.88 -15.74
C PRO A 180 4.22 15.95 -15.86
N ILE A 181 5.44 16.48 -15.73
CA ILE A 181 6.67 15.67 -15.82
C ILE A 181 6.77 14.74 -14.60
N GLN A 182 6.51 15.22 -13.38
CA GLN A 182 6.49 14.35 -12.20
C GLN A 182 5.44 13.26 -12.32
N VAL A 183 4.21 13.62 -12.71
CA VAL A 183 3.11 12.69 -12.94
C VAL A 183 3.53 11.62 -13.95
N GLY A 184 4.10 12.01 -15.09
CA GLY A 184 4.60 11.08 -16.12
C GLY A 184 5.71 10.16 -15.62
N LEU A 185 6.69 10.69 -14.88
CA LEU A 185 7.79 9.90 -14.32
C LEU A 185 7.30 8.90 -13.26
N VAL A 186 6.37 9.31 -12.39
CA VAL A 186 5.72 8.43 -11.42
C VAL A 186 4.95 7.32 -12.15
N GLY A 187 4.15 7.68 -13.14
CA GLY A 187 3.39 6.72 -13.95
C GLY A 187 4.29 5.70 -14.64
N PHE A 188 5.38 6.15 -15.25
CA PHE A 188 6.38 5.27 -15.85
C PHE A 188 6.99 4.31 -14.81
N CYS A 189 7.40 4.82 -13.64
CA CYS A 189 7.95 3.96 -12.58
C CYS A 189 6.94 2.91 -12.10
N LEU A 190 5.67 3.28 -11.92
CA LEU A 190 4.62 2.38 -11.46
C LEU A 190 4.33 1.27 -12.48
N VAL A 191 4.32 1.59 -13.78
CA VAL A 191 4.07 0.61 -14.86
C VAL A 191 5.06 -0.58 -14.80
N PHE A 192 6.31 -0.35 -14.40
CA PHE A 192 7.31 -1.42 -14.24
C PHE A 192 7.40 -1.96 -12.81
N ALA A 193 7.28 -1.09 -11.81
CA ALA A 193 7.42 -1.49 -10.41
C ALA A 193 6.29 -2.41 -9.94
N THR A 194 5.06 -2.16 -10.39
CA THR A 194 3.89 -3.00 -10.03
C THR A 194 4.05 -4.44 -10.50
N PRO A 195 4.25 -4.76 -11.79
CA PRO A 195 4.41 -6.14 -12.23
C PRO A 195 5.66 -6.80 -11.63
N LEU A 196 6.77 -6.07 -11.47
CA LEU A 196 7.98 -6.59 -10.84
C LEU A 196 7.74 -7.00 -9.38
N CYS A 197 7.05 -6.17 -8.60
CA CYS A 197 6.75 -6.49 -7.21
C CYS A 197 5.72 -7.63 -7.11
N CYS A 198 4.73 -7.70 -8.01
CA CYS A 198 3.83 -8.86 -8.07
C CYS A 198 4.56 -10.16 -8.42
N ALA A 199 5.63 -10.10 -9.22
CA ALA A 199 6.47 -11.26 -9.51
C ALA A 199 7.36 -11.65 -8.31
N LEU A 200 7.93 -10.67 -7.61
CA LEU A 200 8.75 -10.90 -6.40
C LEU A 200 7.91 -11.41 -5.22
N PHE A 201 6.67 -10.96 -5.11
CA PHE A 201 5.71 -11.37 -4.09
C PHE A 201 4.54 -12.09 -4.78
N PRO A 202 4.67 -13.39 -5.12
CA PRO A 202 3.63 -14.12 -5.85
C PRO A 202 2.36 -14.26 -5.01
N GLN A 203 1.18 -14.30 -5.63
CA GLN A 203 -0.11 -14.30 -4.90
C GLN A 203 -0.30 -15.51 -3.96
N LYS A 204 0.21 -16.69 -4.32
CA LYS A 204 0.21 -17.89 -3.47
C LYS A 204 1.56 -18.01 -2.76
N SER A 205 1.54 -18.18 -1.43
CA SER A 205 2.73 -18.39 -0.61
C SER A 205 2.61 -19.70 0.16
N SER A 206 3.75 -20.28 0.54
CA SER A 206 3.81 -21.47 1.38
C SER A 206 4.40 -21.13 2.75
N MET A 207 3.93 -21.82 3.79
CA MET A 207 4.56 -21.81 5.12
C MET A 207 4.67 -23.23 5.68
N SER A 208 5.56 -23.42 6.65
CA SER A 208 5.67 -24.71 7.34
C SER A 208 4.49 -24.93 8.28
N VAL A 209 4.04 -26.17 8.41
CA VAL A 209 3.02 -26.57 9.38
C VAL A 209 3.41 -26.18 10.80
N THR A 210 4.71 -26.20 11.15
CA THR A 210 5.18 -25.80 12.49
C THR A 210 4.97 -24.32 12.81
N SER A 211 4.73 -23.49 11.80
CA SER A 211 4.42 -22.07 11.95
C SER A 211 2.91 -21.80 12.01
N LEU A 212 2.07 -22.83 12.06
CA LEU A 212 0.62 -22.68 12.24
C LEU A 212 0.26 -22.65 13.73
N GLU A 213 -1.00 -22.38 14.03
CA GLU A 213 -1.56 -22.45 15.38
C GLU A 213 -1.46 -23.89 15.95
N PRO A 214 -1.17 -24.07 17.25
CA PRO A 214 -1.05 -25.39 17.86
C PRO A 214 -2.26 -26.29 17.63
N GLU A 215 -3.48 -25.72 17.65
CA GLU A 215 -4.73 -26.45 17.37
C GLU A 215 -4.78 -26.98 15.94
N LEU A 216 -4.40 -26.15 14.96
CA LEU A 216 -4.37 -26.56 13.56
C LEU A 216 -3.24 -27.54 13.28
N GLN A 217 -2.10 -27.38 13.95
CA GLN A 217 -1.00 -28.36 13.90
C GLN A 217 -1.43 -29.74 14.40
N ALA A 218 -2.13 -29.81 15.54
CA ALA A 218 -2.61 -31.07 16.09
C ALA A 218 -3.56 -31.77 15.10
N LYS A 219 -4.53 -31.03 14.56
CA LYS A 219 -5.47 -31.53 13.57
C LYS A 219 -4.77 -32.03 12.29
N LEU A 220 -3.74 -31.33 11.82
CA LEU A 220 -2.97 -31.71 10.65
C LEU A 220 -2.08 -32.92 10.90
N ARG A 221 -1.53 -33.09 12.10
CA ARG A 221 -0.76 -34.28 12.46
C ARG A 221 -1.63 -35.54 12.48
N GLU A 222 -2.89 -35.43 12.89
CA GLU A 222 -3.84 -36.56 12.90
C GLU A 222 -4.35 -36.91 11.49
N SER A 223 -4.71 -35.90 10.69
CA SER A 223 -5.31 -36.10 9.37
C SER A 223 -4.29 -36.32 8.25
N HIS A 224 -3.15 -35.61 8.30
CA HIS A 224 -2.12 -35.59 7.25
C HIS A 224 -0.69 -35.55 7.85
N PRO A 225 -0.24 -36.64 8.49
CA PRO A 225 1.03 -36.69 9.23
C PRO A 225 2.29 -36.40 8.38
N GLU A 226 2.23 -36.65 7.07
CA GLU A 226 3.33 -36.39 6.12
C GLU A 226 3.41 -34.92 5.67
N LEU A 227 2.39 -34.11 5.96
CA LEU A 227 2.29 -32.75 5.43
C LEU A 227 3.27 -31.80 6.13
N ARG A 228 4.27 -31.30 5.39
CA ARG A 228 5.30 -30.39 5.92
C ARG A 228 5.03 -28.91 5.64
N ARG A 229 4.25 -28.62 4.60
CA ARG A 229 3.97 -27.26 4.12
C ARG A 229 2.50 -27.10 3.78
N VAL A 230 2.00 -25.90 4.04
CA VAL A 230 0.66 -25.45 3.61
C VAL A 230 0.79 -24.21 2.76
N TYR A 231 -0.21 -23.96 1.94
CA TYR A 231 -0.26 -22.86 0.99
C TYR A 231 -1.44 -21.94 1.27
N PHE A 232 -1.23 -20.65 1.16
CA PHE A 232 -2.27 -19.63 1.38
C PHE A 232 -2.19 -18.53 0.33
N ASN A 233 -3.33 -17.90 0.06
CA ASN A 233 -3.42 -16.74 -0.82
C ASN A 233 -3.17 -15.47 -0.03
N LYS A 234 -2.22 -14.65 -0.49
CA LYS A 234 -1.86 -13.40 0.18
C LYS A 234 -2.80 -12.25 -0.10
N GLY A 235 -3.58 -12.30 -1.18
CA GLY A 235 -4.46 -11.20 -1.60
C GLY A 235 -3.68 -9.93 -1.95
N LEU A 236 -2.77 -10.03 -2.93
CA LEU A 236 -1.99 -8.90 -3.46
C LEU A 236 -2.83 -7.95 -4.32
#